data_AF-S0NNX5-F1
#
_entry.id   AF-S0NNX5-F1
#
_cell.length_a   1.000
_cell.length_b   1.000
_cell.length_c   1.000
_cell.angle_alpha   90.00
_cell.angle_beta   90.00
_cell.angle_gamma   90.00
#
_symmetry.space_group_name_H-M   'P 1'
#
loop_
_entity.id
_entity.type
_entity.pdbx_description
1 polymer ?
#
loop_
_entity_poly.entity_id
_entity_poly.type
_entity_poly.pdbx_seq_one_letter_code
_entity_poly.pdbx_strand_id
1 'polypeptide(L)' 'MKLYLIRHGEPDYDQVTEANYKGFGRDLSRLTSEGIKQAQAHAKHPLFNTIELLLVSPYTRTMQTALELTRDKDIPVLVE' A
#
# COMPACT_ATOMS: atom_id res chain seq x y z
N MET A 1 -14.73 -6.34 17.44
CA MET A 1 -13.98 -6.03 16.20
C MET A 1 -13.30 -4.69 16.37
N LYS A 2 -12.00 -4.59 16.05
CA LYS A 2 -11.25 -3.33 16.09
C LYS A 2 -10.72 -3.04 14.69
N LEU A 3 -11.00 -1.84 14.19
CA LEU A 3 -10.62 -1.44 12.83
C LEU A 3 -9.49 -0.41 12.90
N TYR A 4 -8.52 -0.57 12.00
CA TYR A 4 -7.41 0.35 11.81
C TYR A 4 -7.42 0.80 10.36
N LEU A 5 -7.28 2.11 10.15
CA LEU A 5 -7.24 2.70 8.83
C LEU A 5 -5.81 3.16 8.54
N ILE A 6 -5.27 2.70 7.42
CA ILE A 6 -3.94 3.05 6.96
C ILE A 6 -4.07 3.60 5.55
N ARG A 7 -3.53 4.80 5.33
CA ARG A 7 -3.40 5.35 3.97
C ARG A 7 -2.24 4.67 3.27
N HIS A 8 -2.35 4.45 1.96
CA HIS A 8 -1.21 4.01 1.15
C HIS A 8 -0.01 4.95 1.31
N GLY A 9 1.19 4.43 1.07
CA GLY A 9 2.41 5.25 0.99
C GLY A 9 2.35 6.28 -0.13
N GLU A 10 3.31 7.20 -0.15
CA GLU A 10 3.41 8.23 -1.18
C GLU A 10 3.37 7.65 -2.61
N PRO A 11 2.40 8.05 -3.46
CA PRO A 11 2.33 7.62 -4.85
C PRO A 11 3.29 8.40 -5.75
N ASP A 12 3.89 7.68 -6.71
CA ASP A 12 4.66 8.24 -7.82
C ASP A 12 3.70 8.48 -9.00
N TYR A 13 3.55 9.73 -9.43
CA TYR A 13 2.73 10.09 -10.58
C TYR A 13 3.55 10.59 -11.78
N ASP A 14 4.87 10.62 -11.69
CA ASP A 14 5.71 11.33 -12.66
C ASP A 14 5.61 10.64 -14.03
N GLN A 15 5.86 9.33 -14.07
CA GLN A 15 5.80 8.54 -15.31
C GLN A 15 4.44 8.64 -16.01
N VAL A 16 3.34 8.54 -15.25
CA VAL A 16 1.98 8.56 -15.82
C VAL A 16 1.57 9.97 -16.26
N THR A 17 2.11 11.00 -15.61
CA THR A 17 1.89 12.40 -15.97
C THR A 17 2.65 12.74 -17.25
N GLU A 18 3.93 12.37 -17.34
CA GLU A 18 4.75 12.54 -18.55
C GLU A 18 4.14 11.81 -19.76
N ALA A 19 3.58 10.62 -19.54
CA ALA A 19 2.91 9.83 -20.58
C ALA A 19 1.47 10.31 -20.91
N ASN A 20 0.98 11.36 -20.27
CA ASN A 20 -0.39 11.88 -20.41
C ASN A 20 -1.50 10.83 -20.15
N TYR A 21 -1.26 9.88 -19.26
CA TYR A 21 -2.27 8.89 -18.89
C TYR A 21 -3.40 9.52 -18.08
N LYS A 22 -4.61 8.98 -18.24
CA LYS A 22 -5.85 9.45 -17.60
C LYS A 22 -6.64 8.27 -17.01
N GLY A 23 -7.53 8.57 -16.08
CA GLY A 23 -8.36 7.57 -15.40
C GLY A 23 -7.51 6.46 -14.79
N PHE A 24 -7.91 5.20 -14.98
CA PHE A 24 -7.21 4.04 -14.42
C PHE A 24 -5.72 3.96 -14.80
N GLY A 25 -5.31 4.44 -15.98
CA GLY A 25 -3.89 4.46 -16.35
C GLY A 25 -3.05 5.37 -15.45
N ARG A 26 -3.65 6.45 -14.93
CA ARG A 26 -3.05 7.36 -13.96
C ARG A 26 -3.22 6.85 -12.53
N ASP A 27 -4.39 6.30 -12.21
CA ASP A 27 -4.73 5.90 -10.85
C ASP A 27 -4.06 4.60 -10.41
N LEU A 28 -3.62 3.76 -11.35
CA LEU A 28 -2.83 2.55 -11.08
C LEU A 28 -1.32 2.83 -11.01
N SER A 29 -0.92 4.07 -10.75
CA SER A 29 0.47 4.40 -10.52
C SER A 29 1.05 3.75 -9.26
N ARG A 30 2.37 3.55 -9.27
CA ARG A 30 3.14 2.91 -8.20
C ARG A 30 3.42 3.86 -7.03
N LEU A 31 4.06 3.36 -5.98
CA LEU A 31 4.66 4.16 -4.92
C LEU A 31 5.99 4.78 -5.34
N THR A 32 6.35 5.90 -4.73
CA THR A 32 7.73 6.41 -4.74
C THR A 32 8.62 5.52 -3.87
N SER A 33 9.93 5.68 -3.99
CA SER A 33 10.89 5.05 -3.06
C SER A 33 10.64 5.46 -1.61
N GLU A 34 10.13 6.68 -1.37
CA GLU A 34 9.78 7.14 -0.02
C GLU A 34 8.47 6.53 0.46
N GLY A 35 7.47 6.37 -0.42
CA GLY A 35 6.24 5.65 -0.12
C GLY A 35 6.47 4.18 0.30
N ILE A 36 7.45 3.52 -0.32
CA ILE A 36 7.90 2.18 0.09
C ILE A 36 8.48 2.21 1.51
N LYS A 37 9.38 3.15 1.81
CA LYS A 37 9.97 3.28 3.16
C LYS A 37 8.94 3.60 4.22
N GLN A 38 7.93 4.42 3.91
CA GLN A 38 6.81 4.70 4.82
C GLN A 38 6.10 3.40 5.22
N ALA A 39 5.77 2.55 4.24
CA ALA A 39 5.15 1.26 4.51
C ALA A 39 6.06 0.36 5.36
N GLN A 40 7.35 0.24 5.00
CA GLN A 40 8.31 -0.56 5.76
C GLN A 40 8.52 -0.05 7.20
N ALA A 41 8.47 1.26 7.41
CA ALA A 41 8.55 1.85 8.75
C ALA A 41 7.31 1.50 9.58
N HIS A 42 6.11 1.60 8.98
CA HIS A 42 4.87 1.22 9.65
C HIS A 42 4.79 -0.28 9.95
N ALA A 43 5.33 -1.14 9.09
CA ALA A 43 5.37 -2.59 9.29
C ALA A 43 6.05 -3.00 10.61
N LYS A 44 6.91 -2.14 11.18
CA LYS A 44 7.60 -2.36 12.46
C LYS A 44 6.73 -2.08 13.68
N HIS A 45 5.56 -1.47 13.50
CA HIS A 45 4.67 -1.17 14.62
C HIS A 45 4.16 -2.47 15.26
N PRO A 46 4.23 -2.65 16.60
CA PRO A 46 3.86 -3.91 17.27
C PRO A 46 2.44 -4.41 16.99
N LEU A 47 1.54 -3.48 16.63
CA LEU A 47 0.17 -3.80 16.22
C LEU A 47 0.11 -4.86 15.12
N PHE A 48 1.07 -4.89 14.18
CA PHE A 48 1.05 -5.85 13.07
C PHE A 48 1.24 -7.30 13.53
N ASN A 49 1.65 -7.54 14.78
CA ASN A 49 1.69 -8.88 15.36
C ASN A 49 0.31 -9.37 15.85
N THR A 50 -0.70 -8.50 15.86
CA THR A 50 -2.06 -8.80 16.33
C THR A 50 -3.10 -8.62 15.23
N ILE A 51 -2.69 -8.28 14.01
CA ILE A 51 -3.62 -8.11 12.89
C ILE A 51 -3.99 -9.49 12.34
N GLU A 52 -5.29 -9.76 12.28
CA GLU A 52 -5.84 -11.04 11.81
C GLU A 52 -6.13 -11.03 10.30
N LEU A 53 -6.34 -9.84 9.72
CA LEU A 53 -6.67 -9.65 8.30
C LEU A 53 -6.27 -8.23 7.85
N LEU A 54 -5.69 -8.12 6.66
CA LEU A 54 -5.51 -6.85 5.96
C LEU A 54 -6.48 -6.78 4.76
N LEU A 55 -7.36 -5.78 4.77
CA LEU A 55 -8.28 -5.49 3.67
C LEU A 55 -7.67 -4.39 2.78
N VAL A 56 -7.52 -4.65 1.49
CA VAL A 56 -6.70 -3.82 0.60
C VAL A 56 -7.45 -3.45 -0.66
N SER A 57 -7.44 -2.16 -1.00
CA SER A 57 -8.00 -1.71 -2.27
C SER A 57 -7.20 -2.22 -3.48
N PRO A 58 -7.83 -2.54 -4.63
CA PRO A 58 -7.13 -3.09 -5.80
C PRO A 58 -6.23 -2.08 -6.56
N TYR A 59 -6.00 -0.87 -6.05
CA TYR A 59 -5.07 0.07 -6.66
C TYR A 59 -3.60 -0.33 -6.43
N THR A 60 -2.74 -0.11 -7.41
CA THR A 60 -1.32 -0.49 -7.35
C THR A 60 -0.61 0.04 -6.10
N ARG A 61 -0.82 1.32 -5.75
CA ARG A 61 -0.22 1.92 -4.55
C ARG A 61 -0.67 1.29 -3.23
N THR A 62 -1.93 0.87 -3.11
CA THR A 62 -2.43 0.19 -1.90
C THR A 62 -1.91 -1.24 -1.84
N MET A 63 -1.85 -1.94 -2.98
CA MET A 63 -1.26 -3.28 -3.07
C MET A 63 0.24 -3.28 -2.75
N GLN A 64 1.00 -2.31 -3.25
CA GLN A 64 2.42 -2.16 -2.90
C GLN A 64 2.62 -1.79 -1.42
N THR A 65 1.76 -0.95 -0.86
CA THR A 65 1.80 -0.66 0.58
C THR A 65 1.56 -1.94 1.39
N ALA A 66 0.53 -2.72 1.03
CA ALA A 66 0.21 -3.99 1.68
C ALA A 66 1.35 -5.01 1.57
N LEU A 67 1.98 -5.12 0.40
CA LEU A 67 3.15 -5.97 0.18
C LEU A 67 4.27 -5.63 1.17
N GLU A 68 4.61 -4.36 1.33
CA GLU A 68 5.67 -3.94 2.26
C GLU A 68 5.27 -4.08 3.73
N LEU A 69 3.99 -3.90 4.07
CA LEU A 69 3.47 -4.12 5.43
C LEU A 69 3.55 -5.58 5.87
N THR A 70 3.36 -6.51 4.93
CA THR A 70 3.27 -7.95 5.18
C THR A 70 4.54 -8.71 4.79
N ARG A 71 5.55 -8.05 4.22
CA ARG A 71 6.78 -8.66 3.69
C ARG A 71 7.43 -9.69 4.62
N ASP A 72 7.46 -9.40 5.92
CA ASP A 72 8.08 -10.24 6.94
C ASP A 72 7.07 -10.85 7.93
N LYS A 73 5.77 -10.87 7.58
CA LYS A 73 4.69 -11.34 8.45
C LYS A 73 3.68 -12.18 7.68
N ASP A 74 3.22 -13.26 8.29
CA ASP A 74 2.17 -14.10 7.74
C ASP A 74 0.78 -13.52 8.10
N ILE A 75 0.42 -12.40 7.48
CA ILE A 75 -0.88 -11.74 7.67
C ILE A 75 -1.73 -12.04 6.43
N PRO A 76 -2.93 -12.64 6.58
CA PRO A 76 -3.86 -12.81 5.46
C PRO A 76 -4.22 -11.47 4.82
N VAL A 77 -4.18 -11.42 3.49
CA VAL A 77 -4.53 -10.24 2.69
C VAL A 77 -5.74 -10.57 1.81
N LEU A 78 -6.76 -9.71 1.87
CA LEU A 78 -7.93 -9.75 0.99
C LEU A 78 -8.02 -8.45 0.19
N VAL A 79 -8.38 -8.55 -1.08
CA VAL A 79 -8.53 -7.40 -1.98
C VAL A 79 -10.01 -7.05 -2.15
N GLU A 80 -10.38 -5.79 -1.88
CA GLU A 80 -11.76 -5.25 -2.01
C GLU A 80 -11.79 -3.81 -2.55
#